data_AF-A0A3A6PSW5-F1
#
_entry.id   AF-A0A3A6PSW5-F1
#
_cell.length_a   1.000
_cell.length_b   1.000
_cell.length_c   1.000
_cell.angle_alpha   90.00
_cell.angle_beta   90.00
_cell.angle_gamma   90.00
#
_symmetry.space_group_name_H-M   'P 1'
#
loop_
_entity.id
_entity.type
_entity.pdbx_description
1 polymer ?
#
loop_
_entity_poly.entity_id
_entity_poly.type
_entity_poly.pdbx_seq_one_letter_code
_entity_poly.pdbx_strand_id
1 'polypeptide(L)'
;MSNTAATSSTAGIQWPDNTLGYVAILAAIITGVLHLLAVTRAIQFSQTLAILFALNGLGFLGGIGVYLTRYWRRSLFLVAAAYSIITILALFAFQGWSIEAFYMGGSLNPIAVISKVAEAVLAGSALVLYSQADA
;
A
#
# COMPACT_ATOMS: atom_id res chain seq x y z
N MET A 1 -25.90 35.96 -25.57
CA MET A 1 -26.25 34.66 -24.93
C MET A 1 -24.94 34.06 -24.45
N SER A 2 -24.66 34.12 -23.15
CA SER A 2 -23.43 33.56 -22.59
C SER A 2 -23.63 32.06 -22.37
N ASN A 3 -22.93 31.23 -23.16
CA ASN A 3 -22.83 29.80 -22.89
C ASN A 3 -21.92 29.60 -21.67
N THR A 4 -22.52 29.41 -20.50
CA THR A 4 -21.83 28.79 -19.37
C THR A 4 -21.56 27.34 -19.75
N ALA A 5 -20.35 27.04 -20.20
CA ALA A 5 -19.89 25.67 -20.31
C ALA A 5 -19.81 25.08 -18.90
N ALA A 6 -20.81 24.30 -18.51
CA ALA A 6 -20.70 23.41 -17.37
C ALA A 6 -19.57 22.44 -17.68
N THR A 7 -18.42 22.61 -17.05
CA THR A 7 -17.36 21.60 -17.05
C THR A 7 -17.96 20.37 -16.38
N SER A 8 -18.41 19.42 -17.20
CA SER A 8 -18.75 18.07 -16.78
C SER A 8 -17.47 17.46 -16.20
N SER A 9 -17.26 17.60 -14.89
CA SER A 9 -16.20 16.90 -14.18
C SER A 9 -16.55 15.41 -14.23
N THR A 10 -16.06 14.74 -15.28
CA THR A 10 -16.30 13.32 -15.54
C THR A 10 -16.01 12.55 -14.26
N ALA A 11 -16.97 11.76 -13.80
CA ALA A 11 -16.82 10.81 -12.69
C ALA A 11 -15.91 9.64 -13.10
N GLY A 12 -14.70 9.95 -13.59
CA GLY A 12 -13.74 9.02 -14.14
C GLY A 12 -12.50 8.87 -13.26
N ILE A 13 -11.75 7.81 -13.53
CA ILE A 13 -10.43 7.55 -12.94
C ILE A 13 -9.52 8.77 -13.12
N GLN A 14 -8.92 9.22 -12.02
CA GLN A 14 -7.92 10.28 -11.98
C GLN A 14 -6.54 9.62 -11.96
N TRP A 15 -5.84 9.65 -13.09
CA TRP A 15 -4.48 9.12 -13.19
C TRP A 15 -3.48 10.09 -12.55
N PRO A 16 -2.37 9.60 -11.97
CA PRO A 16 -1.34 10.49 -11.45
C PRO A 16 -0.65 11.28 -12.56
N ASP A 17 -0.45 12.58 -12.35
CA ASP A 17 0.26 13.46 -13.31
C ASP A 17 1.79 13.42 -13.15
N ASN A 18 2.29 12.60 -12.22
CA ASN A 18 3.71 12.49 -11.92
C ASN A 18 4.15 11.03 -11.78
N THR A 19 5.42 10.77 -12.07
CA THR A 19 6.01 9.42 -12.03
C THR A 19 5.90 8.78 -10.65
N LEU A 20 5.99 9.55 -9.57
CA LEU A 20 5.98 9.04 -8.21
C LEU A 20 4.61 8.45 -7.82
N GLY A 21 3.51 8.98 -8.34
CA GLY A 21 2.19 8.40 -8.17
C GLY A 21 2.07 7.01 -8.80
N TYR A 22 2.67 6.78 -9.97
CA TYR A 22 2.75 5.45 -10.57
C TYR A 22 3.64 4.50 -9.77
N VAL A 23 4.75 4.99 -9.20
CA VAL A 23 5.60 4.21 -8.30
C VAL A 23 4.83 3.78 -7.05
N ALA A 24 4.05 4.69 -6.45
CA ALA A 24 3.21 4.39 -5.30
C ALA A 24 2.14 3.33 -5.65
N ILE A 25 1.49 3.44 -6.81
CA ILE A 25 0.53 2.43 -7.29
C ILE A 25 1.22 1.07 -7.44
N LEU A 26 2.35 1.00 -8.12
CA LEU A 26 3.06 -0.26 -8.34
C LEU A 26 3.52 -0.90 -7.02
N ALA A 27 4.06 -0.09 -6.10
CA ALA A 27 4.45 -0.54 -4.77
C ALA A 27 3.25 -1.09 -3.97
N ALA A 28 2.10 -0.42 -4.03
CA ALA A 28 0.86 -0.88 -3.41
C ALA A 28 0.32 -2.17 -4.06
N ILE A 29 0.43 -2.34 -5.38
CA ILE A 29 0.07 -3.60 -6.06
C ILE A 29 0.96 -4.74 -5.59
N ILE A 30 2.27 -4.56 -5.62
CA ILE A 30 3.23 -5.58 -5.18
C ILE A 30 2.95 -5.96 -3.72
N THR A 31 2.80 -4.97 -2.85
CA THR A 31 2.49 -5.19 -1.43
C THR A 31 1.17 -5.94 -1.27
N GLY A 32 0.11 -5.47 -1.93
CA GLY A 32 -1.22 -6.05 -1.84
C GLY A 32 -1.26 -7.51 -2.29
N VAL A 33 -0.70 -7.79 -3.47
CA VAL A 33 -0.64 -9.15 -4.04
C VAL A 33 0.20 -10.07 -3.17
N LEU A 34 1.38 -9.64 -2.70
CA LEU A 34 2.21 -10.49 -1.84
C LEU A 34 1.54 -10.82 -0.51
N HIS A 35 0.75 -9.90 0.07
CA HIS A 35 -0.04 -10.18 1.27
C HIS A 35 -1.17 -11.17 1.00
N LEU A 36 -1.88 -11.03 -0.13
CA LEU A 36 -2.90 -12.00 -0.53
C LEU A 36 -2.30 -13.39 -0.79
N LEU A 37 -1.11 -13.46 -1.39
CA LEU A 37 -0.37 -14.71 -1.54
C LEU A 37 0.05 -15.28 -0.18
N ALA A 38 0.45 -14.45 0.76
CA ALA A 38 0.81 -14.87 2.12
C ALA A 38 -0.35 -15.55 2.87
N VAL A 39 -1.61 -15.23 2.54
CA VAL A 39 -2.81 -15.90 3.08
C VAL A 39 -2.75 -17.42 2.87
N THR A 40 -2.30 -17.87 1.70
CA THR A 40 -2.25 -19.30 1.33
C THR A 40 -1.36 -20.11 2.28
N ARG A 41 -0.31 -19.48 2.82
CA ARG A 41 0.58 -20.08 3.82
C ARG A 41 0.06 -19.86 5.23
N ALA A 42 -0.38 -18.63 5.54
CA ALA A 42 -0.82 -18.25 6.87
C ALA A 42 -2.03 -19.06 7.37
N ILE A 43 -2.95 -19.43 6.48
CA ILE A 43 -4.16 -20.20 6.86
C ILE A 43 -3.85 -21.58 7.42
N GLN A 44 -2.69 -22.15 7.09
CA GLN A 44 -2.23 -23.43 7.63
C GLN A 44 -1.73 -23.31 9.08
N PHE A 45 -1.35 -22.11 9.51
CA PHE A 45 -0.79 -21.85 10.85
C PHE A 45 -1.79 -21.17 11.77
N SER A 46 -2.51 -20.16 11.27
CA SER A 46 -3.45 -19.37 12.06
C SER A 46 -4.48 -18.69 11.16
N GLN A 47 -5.76 -18.93 11.44
CA GLN A 47 -6.87 -18.25 10.78
C GLN A 47 -6.81 -16.73 10.99
N THR A 48 -6.42 -16.27 12.19
CA THR A 48 -6.27 -14.85 12.50
C THR A 48 -5.19 -14.21 11.63
N LEU A 49 -4.01 -14.84 11.50
CA LEU A 49 -2.97 -14.32 10.61
C LEU A 49 -3.42 -14.30 9.15
N ALA A 50 -4.12 -15.33 8.69
CA ALA A 50 -4.67 -15.38 7.34
C ALA A 50 -5.64 -14.23 7.06
N ILE A 51 -6.55 -13.94 7.99
CA ILE A 51 -7.48 -12.80 7.88
C ILE A 51 -6.70 -11.47 7.88
N LEU A 52 -5.71 -11.31 8.76
CA LEU A 52 -4.89 -10.09 8.80
C LEU A 52 -4.15 -9.87 7.47
N PHE A 53 -3.52 -10.90 6.91
CA PHE A 53 -2.89 -10.83 5.59
C PHE A 53 -3.89 -10.49 4.49
N ALA A 54 -5.08 -11.10 4.51
CA ALA A 54 -6.13 -10.82 3.52
C ALA A 54 -6.61 -9.37 3.59
N LEU A 55 -6.97 -8.90 4.78
CA LEU A 55 -7.41 -7.52 5.01
C LEU A 55 -6.30 -6.52 4.65
N ASN A 56 -5.04 -6.85 4.94
CA ASN A 56 -3.93 -5.98 4.60
C ASN A 56 -3.73 -5.88 3.08
N GLY A 57 -3.76 -7.02 2.40
CA GLY A 57 -3.67 -7.07 0.94
C GLY A 57 -4.79 -6.27 0.26
N LEU A 58 -6.03 -6.48 0.72
CA LEU A 58 -7.20 -5.73 0.25
C LEU A 58 -7.12 -4.23 0.62
N GLY A 59 -6.53 -3.88 1.76
CA GLY A 59 -6.32 -2.49 2.17
C GLY A 59 -5.44 -1.73 1.21
N PHE A 60 -4.31 -2.32 0.77
CA PHE A 60 -3.43 -1.69 -0.23
C PHE A 60 -4.10 -1.56 -1.60
N LEU A 61 -4.75 -2.62 -2.09
CA LEU A 61 -5.44 -2.58 -3.39
C LEU A 61 -6.65 -1.65 -3.38
N GLY A 62 -7.41 -1.64 -2.29
CA GLY A 62 -8.50 -0.70 -2.06
C GLY A 62 -8.00 0.74 -1.97
N GLY A 63 -6.84 0.97 -1.34
CA GLY A 63 -6.16 2.26 -1.30
C GLY A 63 -5.85 2.81 -2.69
N ILE A 64 -5.39 1.97 -3.63
CA ILE A 64 -5.23 2.35 -5.05
C ILE A 64 -6.57 2.78 -5.64
N GLY A 65 -7.63 2.01 -5.38
CA GLY A 65 -8.98 2.33 -5.83
C GLY A 65 -9.43 3.71 -5.37
N VAL A 66 -9.15 4.10 -4.12
CA VAL A 66 -9.45 5.45 -3.61
C VAL A 66 -8.51 6.49 -4.21
N TYR A 67 -7.21 6.18 -4.37
CA TYR A 67 -6.19 7.08 -4.92
C TYR A 67 -6.51 7.55 -6.34
N LEU A 68 -7.06 6.65 -7.14
CA LEU A 68 -7.49 6.92 -8.51
C LEU A 68 -8.84 7.64 -8.61
N THR A 69 -9.39 8.17 -7.50
CA THR A 69 -10.66 8.90 -7.49
C THR A 69 -10.47 10.34 -7.06
N ARG A 70 -11.45 11.18 -7.40
CA ARG A 70 -11.57 12.56 -6.89
C ARG A 70 -11.68 12.66 -5.36
N TYR A 71 -11.88 11.55 -4.65
CA TYR A 71 -12.01 11.54 -3.20
C TYR A 71 -10.65 11.51 -2.50
N TRP A 72 -9.55 11.33 -3.24
CA TRP A 72 -8.23 11.36 -2.64
C TRP A 72 -7.88 12.75 -2.12
N ARG A 73 -7.73 12.87 -0.80
CA ARG A 73 -7.33 14.12 -0.14
C ARG A 73 -5.88 14.04 0.29
N ARG A 74 -5.23 15.20 0.42
CA ARG A 74 -3.85 15.31 0.91
C ARG A 74 -3.57 14.48 2.16
N SER A 75 -4.48 14.48 3.14
CA SER A 75 -4.32 13.69 4.38
C SER A 75 -4.25 12.17 4.15
N LEU A 76 -4.83 11.64 3.07
CA LEU A 76 -4.79 10.20 2.77
C LEU A 76 -3.40 9.72 2.39
N PHE A 77 -2.51 10.60 1.92
CA PHE A 77 -1.10 10.25 1.76
C PHE A 77 -0.43 9.90 3.09
N LEU A 78 -0.73 10.66 4.17
CA LEU A 78 -0.23 10.31 5.50
C LEU A 78 -0.83 9.01 6.03
N VAL A 79 -2.11 8.76 5.75
CA VAL A 79 -2.76 7.48 6.08
C VAL A 79 -2.06 6.33 5.37
N ALA A 80 -1.80 6.46 4.07
CA ALA A 80 -1.09 5.44 3.29
C ALA A 80 0.34 5.20 3.83
N ALA A 81 1.07 6.28 4.15
CA ALA A 81 2.41 6.17 4.72
C ALA A 81 2.39 5.48 6.09
N ALA A 82 1.51 5.92 6.99
CA ALA A 82 1.37 5.33 8.32
C ALA A 82 0.97 3.85 8.25
N TYR A 83 -0.01 3.52 7.39
CA TYR A 83 -0.47 2.15 7.19
C TYR A 83 0.65 1.23 6.67
N SER A 84 1.45 1.73 5.73
CA SER A 84 2.59 1.00 5.21
C SER A 84 3.70 0.81 6.26
N ILE A 85 4.01 1.83 7.06
CA ILE A 85 4.97 1.72 8.17
C ILE A 85 4.50 0.72 9.22
N ILE A 86 3.22 0.78 9.63
CA ILE A 86 2.63 -0.17 10.58
C ILE A 86 2.75 -1.60 10.03
N THR A 87 2.56 -1.79 8.73
CA THR A 87 2.73 -3.10 8.08
C THR A 87 4.17 -3.61 8.14
N ILE A 88 5.16 -2.73 8.02
CA ILE A 88 6.58 -3.09 8.21
C ILE A 88 6.82 -3.52 9.65
N LEU A 89 6.36 -2.70 10.61
CA LEU A 89 6.52 -2.98 12.05
C LEU A 89 5.81 -4.27 12.48
N ALA A 90 4.68 -4.60 11.85
CA ALA A 90 3.96 -5.83 12.12
C ALA A 90 4.82 -7.09 11.88
N LEU A 91 5.73 -7.09 10.89
CA LEU A 91 6.65 -8.21 10.69
C LEU A 91 7.48 -8.47 11.95
N PHE A 92 8.09 -7.43 12.52
CA PHE A 92 8.91 -7.57 13.72
C PHE A 92 8.07 -7.91 14.96
N ALA A 93 6.83 -7.42 15.02
CA ALA A 93 5.92 -7.77 16.11
C ALA A 93 5.55 -9.27 16.11
N PHE A 94 5.40 -9.90 14.93
CA PHE A 94 5.03 -11.31 14.82
C PHE A 94 6.21 -12.28 14.66
N GLN A 95 7.33 -11.84 14.09
CA GLN A 95 8.51 -12.68 13.80
C GLN A 95 9.72 -12.37 14.71
N GLY A 96 9.62 -11.35 15.56
CA GLY A 96 10.69 -10.92 16.48
C GLY A 96 11.47 -9.71 15.98
N TRP A 97 12.12 -9.02 16.93
CA TRP A 97 12.90 -7.79 16.69
C TRP A 97 14.36 -8.10 16.34
N SER A 98 14.58 -8.82 15.24
CA SER A 98 15.92 -9.12 14.72
C SER A 98 15.90 -9.26 13.20
N ILE A 99 17.09 -9.35 12.58
CA ILE A 99 17.21 -9.63 11.14
C ILE A 99 16.66 -11.03 10.79
N GLU A 100 16.55 -11.93 11.77
CA GLU A 100 16.02 -13.28 11.60
C GLU A 100 14.54 -13.26 11.23
N ALA A 101 13.82 -12.16 11.47
CA ALA A 101 12.45 -11.96 11.01
C ALA A 101 12.28 -12.10 9.49
N PHE A 102 13.37 -11.93 8.72
CA PHE A 102 13.37 -12.13 7.27
C PHE A 102 13.74 -13.55 6.85
N TYR A 103 14.08 -14.44 7.78
CA TYR A 103 14.49 -15.81 7.52
C TYR A 103 13.35 -16.79 7.82
N MET A 104 13.22 -17.83 6.99
CA MET A 104 12.31 -18.93 7.21
C MET A 104 12.97 -20.24 6.78
N GLY A 105 13.02 -21.22 7.69
CA GLY A 105 13.72 -22.50 7.45
C GLY A 105 15.23 -22.36 7.24
N GLY A 106 15.88 -21.39 7.89
CA GLY A 106 17.33 -21.15 7.77
C GLY A 106 17.74 -20.41 6.49
N SER A 107 16.79 -20.00 5.65
CA SER A 107 17.05 -19.27 4.41
C SER A 107 16.31 -17.93 4.38
N LEU A 108 16.81 -16.96 3.64
CA LEU A 108 16.15 -15.67 3.45
C LEU A 108 14.81 -15.88 2.74
N ASN A 109 13.73 -15.36 3.30
CA ASN A 109 12.39 -15.42 2.71
C ASN A 109 12.22 -14.26 1.71
N PRO A 110 12.24 -14.52 0.38
CA PRO A 110 12.18 -13.44 -0.61
C PRO A 110 10.86 -12.68 -0.58
N ILE A 111 9.76 -13.35 -0.22
CA ILE A 111 8.43 -12.72 -0.13
C ILE A 111 8.43 -11.68 1.00
N ALA A 112 9.02 -12.02 2.16
CA ALA A 112 9.13 -11.09 3.28
C ALA A 112 9.99 -9.88 2.90
N VAL A 113 11.16 -10.10 2.29
CA VAL A 113 12.04 -9.00 1.90
C VAL A 113 11.38 -8.09 0.85
N ILE A 114 10.87 -8.66 -0.25
CA ILE A 114 10.29 -7.88 -1.34
C ILE A 114 9.07 -7.09 -0.86
N SER A 115 8.20 -7.69 -0.04
CA SER A 115 7.05 -6.97 0.52
C SER A 115 7.49 -5.77 1.37
N LYS A 116 8.53 -5.91 2.22
CA LYS A 116 9.00 -4.80 3.05
C LYS A 116 9.70 -3.70 2.28
N VAL A 117 10.41 -4.04 1.22
CA VAL A 117 10.94 -3.03 0.30
C VAL A 117 9.80 -2.29 -0.39
N ALA A 118 8.80 -3.00 -0.91
CA ALA A 118 7.64 -2.38 -1.57
C ALA A 118 6.86 -1.46 -0.61
N GLU A 119 6.64 -1.89 0.64
CA GLU A 119 6.05 -1.06 1.68
C GLU A 119 6.89 0.20 1.95
N ALA A 120 8.21 0.06 2.13
CA ALA A 120 9.08 1.22 2.36
C ALA A 120 9.05 2.22 1.19
N VAL A 121 9.04 1.72 -0.05
CA VAL A 121 8.88 2.55 -1.26
C VAL A 121 7.54 3.27 -1.26
N LEU A 122 6.44 2.58 -0.92
CA LEU A 122 5.12 3.19 -0.83
C LEU A 122 5.07 4.28 0.24
N ALA A 123 5.60 4.00 1.44
CA ALA A 123 5.66 4.96 2.53
C ALA A 123 6.44 6.22 2.14
N GLY A 124 7.64 6.05 1.57
CA GLY A 124 8.46 7.16 1.09
C GLY A 124 7.77 7.96 -0.02
N SER A 125 7.19 7.27 -1.00
CA SER A 125 6.46 7.91 -2.11
C SER A 125 5.28 8.72 -1.58
N ALA A 126 4.50 8.16 -0.66
CA ALA A 126 3.35 8.83 -0.06
C ALA A 126 3.76 10.08 0.74
N LEU A 127 4.86 10.04 1.49
CA LEU A 127 5.38 11.20 2.23
C LEU A 127 5.84 12.33 1.29
N VAL A 128 6.53 11.98 0.19
CA VAL A 128 6.95 12.98 -0.80
C VAL A 128 5.73 13.56 -1.52
N LEU A 129 4.77 12.73 -1.95
CA LEU A 129 3.52 13.20 -2.57
C LEU A 129 2.71 14.10 -1.62
N TYR A 130 2.68 13.79 -0.32
CA TYR A 130 2.06 14.65 0.70
C TYR A 130 2.71 16.04 0.77
N SER A 131 4.03 16.10 0.64
CA SER A 131 4.78 17.36 0.69
C SER A 131 4.54 18.26 -0.54
N GLN A 132 4.15 17.66 -1.66
CA GLN A 132 3.87 18.33 -2.93
C GLN A 132 2.39 18.65 -3.14
N ALA A 133 1.51 17.94 -2.44
CA ALA A 133 0.08 18.16 -2.51
C ALA A 133 -0.31 19.48 -1.81
N ASP A 134 -1.09 20.30 -2.51
CA ASP A 134 -1.65 21.54 -1.96
C ASP A 134 -2.66 21.26 -0.84
N ALA A 135 -2.77 22.20 0.11
CA ALA A 135 -3.64 22.12 1.29
C ALA A 135 -5.09 22.51 0.98
#